data_AF-A0A1B6HWS1-F1
#
_entry.id   AF-A0A1B6HWS1-F1
#
_cell.length_a   1.000
_cell.length_b   1.000
_cell.length_c   1.000
_cell.angle_alpha   90.00
_cell.angle_beta   90.00
_cell.angle_gamma   90.00
#
_symmetry.space_group_name_H-M   'P 1'
#
loop_
_entity.id
_entity.type
_entity.pdbx_description
1 polymer ?
#
loop_
_entity_poly.entity_id
_entity_poly.type
_entity_poly.pdbx_seq_one_letter_code
_entity_poly.pdbx_strand_id
1 'polypeptide(L)'
;GYGRFGNVRENLQLSKHHFSPFVLYKDGAVDDMIRGLASQSSQKFDRFFTNEVTDHLFQGDLDLGLDLVALNIQRGRDHGLPPYNDWKEVCGMKKAKDWRELIDVMEPQSI
;
A
#
# COMPACT_ATOMS: atom_id res chain seq x y z
N GLY A 1 -3.83 -7.76 16.21
CA GLY A 1 -2.92 -8.55 17.03
C GLY A 1 -3.50 -9.92 17.30
N TYR A 2 -2.65 -10.95 17.24
CA TYR A 2 -3.02 -12.33 17.55
C TYR A 2 -2.41 -12.73 18.89
N GLY A 3 -3.24 -13.23 19.80
CA GLY A 3 -2.79 -13.74 21.08
C GLY A 3 -1.92 -14.99 20.96
N ARG A 4 -1.29 -15.40 22.07
CA ARG A 4 -0.44 -16.60 22.15
C ARG A 4 -1.11 -17.88 21.60
N PHE A 5 -2.44 -17.98 21.69
CA PHE A 5 -3.21 -19.14 21.24
C PHE A 5 -3.81 -18.97 19.83
N GLY A 6 -3.36 -17.97 19.07
CA GLY A 6 -3.85 -17.72 17.71
C GLY A 6 -5.23 -17.06 17.63
N ASN A 7 -5.81 -16.65 18.76
CA ASN A 7 -7.06 -15.90 18.77
C ASN A 7 -6.82 -14.43 18.40
N VAL A 8 -7.69 -13.87 17.57
CA VAL A 8 -7.68 -12.43 17.26
C VAL A 8 -8.04 -11.65 18.54
N ARG A 9 -7.20 -10.70 18.92
CA ARG A 9 -7.41 -9.85 20.11
C ARG A 9 -7.95 -8.47 19.74
N GLU A 10 -7.35 -7.85 18.72
CA GLU A 10 -7.64 -6.47 18.34
C GLU A 10 -7.30 -6.27 16.86
N ASN A 11 -8.14 -5.56 16.12
CA ASN A 11 -7.83 -5.10 14.76
C ASN A 11 -7.45 -3.63 14.83
N LEU A 12 -6.27 -3.29 14.32
CA LEU A 12 -5.77 -1.91 14.33
C LEU A 12 -6.04 -1.28 12.96
N GLN A 13 -6.78 -0.18 12.96
CA GLN A 13 -7.01 0.60 11.75
C GLN A 13 -5.79 1.49 11.46
N LEU A 14 -5.25 1.44 10.26
CA LEU A 14 -3.97 2.08 9.92
C LEU A 14 -4.03 3.61 10.07
N SER A 15 -5.09 4.25 9.58
CA SER A 15 -5.33 5.70 9.63
C SER A 15 -5.28 6.29 11.04
N LYS A 16 -5.65 5.51 12.06
CA LYS A 16 -5.60 5.88 13.49
C LYS A 16 -4.23 5.65 14.15
N HIS A 17 -3.35 4.88 13.52
CA HIS A 17 -2.09 4.44 14.13
C HIS A 17 -0.84 5.02 13.45
N HIS A 18 -0.99 5.81 12.38
CA HIS A 18 0.10 6.62 11.86
C HIS A 18 0.61 7.58 12.94
N PHE A 19 1.92 7.53 13.21
CA PHE A 19 2.58 8.37 14.23
C PHE A 19 1.97 8.30 15.65
N SER A 20 1.19 7.25 15.95
CA SER A 20 0.54 7.04 17.25
C SER A 20 1.00 5.71 17.85
N PRO A 21 2.21 5.65 18.45
CA PRO A 21 2.81 4.40 18.90
C PRO A 21 2.23 3.88 20.22
N PHE A 22 1.29 4.59 20.84
CA PHE A 22 0.89 4.36 22.23
C PHE A 22 0.29 2.97 22.48
N VAL A 23 -0.30 2.34 21.46
CA VAL A 23 -0.80 0.96 21.53
C VAL A 23 0.31 -0.04 21.85
N LEU A 24 1.55 0.23 21.45
CA LEU A 24 2.69 -0.65 21.66
C LEU A 24 3.16 -0.70 23.12
N TYR A 25 2.80 0.28 23.95
CA TYR A 25 3.16 0.30 25.37
C TYR A 25 2.28 -0.62 26.23
N LYS A 26 1.19 -1.15 25.69
CA LYS A 26 0.36 -2.14 26.40
C LYS A 26 1.12 -3.46 26.52
N ASP A 27 1.05 -4.08 27.69
CA ASP A 27 1.71 -5.37 27.94
C ASP A 27 1.30 -6.42 26.89
N GLY A 28 2.30 -7.01 26.23
CA GLY A 28 2.14 -8.04 25.21
C GLY A 28 1.66 -7.54 23.84
N ALA A 29 1.41 -6.24 23.65
CA ALA A 29 0.91 -5.71 22.37
C ALA A 29 1.91 -5.86 21.23
N VAL A 30 3.22 -5.67 21.50
CA VAL A 30 4.28 -5.89 20.51
C VAL A 30 4.30 -7.34 20.04
N ASP A 31 4.26 -8.30 20.98
CA ASP A 31 4.23 -9.72 20.65
C ASP A 31 2.98 -10.09 19.84
N ASP A 32 1.82 -9.55 20.22
CA ASP A 32 0.56 -9.76 19.51
C ASP A 32 0.57 -9.12 18.10
N MET A 33 1.24 -7.97 17.94
CA MET A 33 1.44 -7.31 16.65
C MET A 33 2.35 -8.13 15.75
N ILE A 34 3.51 -8.58 16.25
CA ILE A 34 4.45 -9.41 15.48
C ILE A 34 3.78 -10.73 15.06
N ARG A 35 3.06 -11.40 15.96
CA ARG A 35 2.27 -12.59 15.62
C ARG A 35 1.24 -12.31 14.54
N GLY A 36 0.56 -11.17 14.61
CA GLY A 36 -0.39 -10.75 13.59
C GLY A 36 0.26 -10.51 12.24
N LEU A 37 1.39 -9.78 12.19
CA LEU A 37 2.13 -9.55 10.95
C LEU A 37 2.64 -10.85 10.32
N ALA A 38 3.02 -11.84 11.14
CA ALA A 38 3.48 -13.14 10.66
C ALA A 38 2.36 -14.07 10.20
N SER A 39 1.12 -13.87 10.69
CA SER A 39 0.00 -14.79 10.47
C SER A 39 -1.05 -14.24 9.51
N GLN A 40 -1.20 -12.93 9.43
CA GLN A 40 -2.16 -12.26 8.56
C GLN A 40 -1.62 -12.18 7.15
N SER A 41 -2.39 -12.68 6.18
CA SER A 41 -2.06 -12.54 4.76
C SER A 41 -1.98 -11.06 4.35
N SER A 42 -1.01 -10.73 3.50
CA SER A 42 -0.94 -9.42 2.86
C SER A 42 -2.11 -9.21 1.90
N GLN A 43 -2.34 -7.95 1.53
CA GLN A 43 -3.21 -7.63 0.40
C GLN A 43 -2.71 -8.30 -0.88
N LYS A 44 -3.63 -8.51 -1.83
CA LYS A 44 -3.31 -9.08 -3.13
C LYS A 44 -2.40 -8.13 -3.90
N PHE A 45 -1.49 -8.70 -4.69
CA PHE A 45 -0.72 -7.93 -5.66
C PHE A 45 -1.60 -7.65 -6.89
N ASP A 46 -2.27 -6.50 -6.87
CA ASP A 46 -3.04 -5.99 -7.99
C ASP A 46 -3.06 -4.44 -7.99
N ARG A 47 -3.88 -3.83 -8.84
CA ARG A 47 -3.97 -2.37 -9.01
C ARG A 47 -4.78 -1.65 -7.94
N PHE A 48 -5.40 -2.38 -7.01
CA PHE A 48 -6.27 -1.80 -6.00
C PHE A 48 -5.48 -1.50 -4.73
N PHE A 49 -5.77 -0.34 -4.14
CA PHE A 49 -5.20 0.08 -2.86
C PHE A 49 -6.32 0.23 -1.83
N THR A 50 -5.99 0.05 -0.56
CA THR A 50 -6.94 0.28 0.53
C THR A 50 -7.17 1.79 0.75
N ASN A 51 -8.40 2.16 1.11
CA ASN A 51 -8.75 3.55 1.45
C ASN A 51 -7.91 4.11 2.60
N GLU A 52 -7.35 3.23 3.46
CA GLU A 52 -6.44 3.63 4.53
C GLU A 52 -5.17 4.36 4.02
N VAL A 53 -4.80 4.17 2.74
CA VAL A 53 -3.67 4.87 2.11
C VAL A 53 -4.06 5.79 0.95
N THR A 54 -5.25 5.67 0.34
CA THR A 54 -5.69 6.58 -0.73
C THR A 54 -6.57 7.73 -0.25
N ASP A 55 -7.30 7.59 0.86
CA ASP A 55 -8.18 8.66 1.38
C ASP A 55 -7.81 9.08 2.80
N HIS A 56 -7.21 8.17 3.57
CA HIS A 56 -7.02 8.32 5.01
C HIS A 56 -5.54 8.31 5.43
N LEU A 57 -4.61 8.51 4.48
CA LEU A 57 -3.18 8.56 4.82
C LEU A 57 -2.93 9.72 5.77
N PHE A 58 -2.31 9.42 6.92
CA PHE A 58 -1.98 10.38 7.98
C PHE A 58 -3.18 11.19 8.52
N GLN A 59 -4.41 10.68 8.34
CA GLN A 59 -5.61 11.38 8.80
C GLN A 59 -5.65 11.56 10.32
N GLY A 60 -5.34 10.51 11.09
CA GLY A 60 -5.47 10.55 12.56
C GLY A 60 -6.90 10.94 12.97
N ASP A 61 -7.04 12.06 13.67
CA ASP A 61 -8.32 12.61 14.11
C ASP A 61 -8.81 13.80 13.26
N LEU A 62 -8.14 14.09 12.13
CA LEU A 62 -8.58 15.10 11.18
C LEU A 62 -9.73 14.58 10.31
N ASP A 63 -10.52 15.50 9.75
CA ASP A 63 -11.64 15.14 8.87
C ASP A 63 -11.20 14.62 7.49
N LEU A 64 -10.00 15.01 7.03
CA LEU A 64 -9.45 14.65 5.72
C LEU A 64 -8.06 14.03 5.87
N GLY A 65 -7.80 12.97 5.11
CA GLY A 65 -6.47 12.38 4.92
C GLY A 65 -5.88 12.76 3.56
N LEU A 66 -4.69 12.22 3.31
CA LEU A 66 -4.00 12.35 2.03
C LEU A 66 -4.16 11.08 1.18
N ASP A 67 -3.83 11.20 -0.10
CA ASP A 67 -3.77 10.09 -1.04
C ASP A 67 -2.32 9.73 -1.36
N LEU A 68 -1.85 8.58 -0.84
CA LEU A 68 -0.49 8.09 -1.06
C LEU A 68 -0.21 7.80 -2.54
N VAL A 69 -1.18 7.28 -3.28
CA VAL A 69 -1.00 6.92 -4.70
C VAL A 69 -0.88 8.19 -5.53
N ALA A 70 -1.75 9.18 -5.29
CA ALA A 70 -1.64 10.48 -5.93
C ALA A 70 -0.34 11.20 -5.56
N LEU A 71 0.08 11.13 -4.29
CA LEU A 71 1.37 11.67 -3.82
C LEU A 71 2.55 11.00 -4.53
N ASN A 72 2.52 9.68 -4.74
CA ASN A 72 3.58 8.97 -5.45
C ASN A 72 3.67 9.39 -6.92
N ILE A 73 2.52 9.58 -7.61
CA ILE A 73 2.49 10.11 -8.98
C ILE A 73 3.07 11.52 -9.03
N GLN A 74 2.64 12.39 -8.11
CA GLN A 74 3.15 13.77 -8.04
C GLN A 74 4.64 13.81 -7.70
N ARG A 75 5.12 12.93 -6.81
CA ARG A 75 6.54 12.79 -6.48
C ARG A 75 7.35 12.34 -7.69
N GLY A 76 6.83 11.41 -8.48
CA GLY A 76 7.47 10.98 -9.72
C GLY A 76 7.62 12.12 -10.73
N ARG A 77 6.60 12.97 -10.87
CA ARG A 77 6.63 14.17 -11.73
C ARG A 77 7.62 15.22 -11.22
N ASP A 78 7.59 15.49 -9.91
CA ASP A 78 8.49 16.42 -9.22
C ASP A 78 9.97 16.03 -9.41
N HIS A 79 10.27 14.73 -9.35
CA HIS A 79 11.61 14.20 -9.57
C HIS A 79 11.97 13.96 -11.05
N GLY A 80 11.07 14.25 -11.98
CA GLY A 80 11.31 14.06 -13.42
C GLY A 80 11.52 12.60 -13.82
N LEU A 81 10.80 11.66 -13.20
CA LEU A 81 10.89 10.25 -13.57
C LEU A 81 10.49 10.04 -15.05
N PRO A 82 11.24 9.23 -15.81
CA PRO A 82 10.90 8.91 -17.19
C PRO A 82 9.53 8.24 -17.33
N PRO A 83 8.88 8.35 -18.50
CA PRO A 83 7.66 7.61 -18.82
C PRO A 83 7.83 6.09 -18.69
N TYR A 84 6.72 5.39 -18.46
CA TYR A 84 6.68 3.93 -18.30
C TYR A 84 7.39 3.16 -19.43
N ASN A 85 7.27 3.61 -20.68
CA ASN A 85 7.92 2.98 -21.83
C ASN A 85 9.46 3.03 -21.78
N ASP A 86 10.03 4.08 -21.20
CA ASP A 86 11.49 4.16 -21.07
C ASP A 86 11.98 3.15 -20.04
N TRP A 87 11.22 2.96 -18.95
CA TRP A 87 11.48 1.90 -17.98
C TRP A 87 11.29 0.49 -18.56
N LYS A 88 10.31 0.26 -19.46
CA LYS A 88 10.19 -1.02 -20.18
C LYS A 88 11.49 -1.37 -20.92
N GLU A 89 12.06 -0.40 -21.63
CA GLU A 89 13.31 -0.59 -22.38
C GLU A 89 14.51 -0.87 -21.47
N VAL A 90 14.63 -0.15 -20.35
CA VAL A 90 15.66 -0.42 -19.32
C VAL A 90 15.56 -1.84 -18.77
N CYS A 91 14.33 -2.35 -18.62
CA CYS A 91 14.06 -3.72 -18.19
C CYS A 91 14.17 -4.77 -19.32
N GLY A 92 14.65 -4.41 -20.51
CA GLY A 92 14.81 -5.31 -21.65
C GLY A 92 13.52 -5.65 -22.41
N MET A 93 12.45 -4.90 -22.17
CA MET A 93 11.15 -5.07 -22.82
C MET A 93 10.98 -4.10 -23.99
N LYS A 94 10.16 -4.47 -24.99
CA LYS A 94 9.81 -3.57 -26.09
C LYS A 94 8.91 -2.43 -25.62
N LYS A 95 9.17 -1.20 -26.09
CA LYS A 95 8.25 -0.06 -25.91
C LYS A 95 6.91 -0.34 -26.56
N ALA A 96 5.83 -0.11 -25.81
CA ALA A 96 4.47 -0.22 -26.32
C ALA A 96 4.14 1.00 -27.19
N LYS A 97 3.60 0.76 -28.39
CA LYS A 97 3.18 1.80 -29.34
C LYS A 97 1.71 2.16 -29.23
N ASP A 98 0.92 1.24 -28.68
CA ASP A 98 -0.49 1.42 -28.38
C ASP A 98 -0.88 0.56 -27.15
N TRP A 99 -2.09 0.79 -26.65
CA TRP A 99 -2.61 0.13 -25.46
C TRP A 99 -2.67 -1.41 -25.59
N ARG A 100 -2.88 -1.94 -26.80
CA ARG A 100 -2.98 -3.40 -27.01
C ARG A 100 -1.64 -4.10 -26.81
N GLU A 101 -0.51 -3.40 -27.01
CA GLU A 101 0.84 -3.91 -26.73
C GLU A 101 1.17 -3.94 -25.22
N LEU A 102 0.20 -3.69 -24.32
CA LEU A 102 0.34 -3.83 -22.86
C LEU A 102 -0.37 -5.05 -22.27
N ILE A 103 -1.12 -5.82 -23.09
CA ILE A 103 -1.87 -7.02 -22.62
C ILE A 103 -0.97 -8.13 -22.08
N ASP A 104 0.33 -8.07 -22.39
CA ASP A 104 1.35 -8.99 -21.90
C ASP A 104 1.68 -8.76 -20.42
N VAL A 105 1.42 -7.55 -19.89
CA VAL A 105 1.80 -7.15 -18.52
C VAL A 105 0.67 -6.50 -17.73
N MET A 106 -0.47 -6.18 -18.34
CA MET A 106 -1.64 -5.60 -17.69
C MET A 106 -2.88 -6.45 -17.94
N GLU A 107 -3.80 -6.45 -16.98
CA GLU A 107 -5.10 -7.12 -17.13
C GLU A 107 -5.89 -6.50 -18.30
N PRO A 108 -6.59 -7.29 -19.13
CA PRO A 108 -7.36 -6.76 -20.27
C PRO A 108 -8.41 -5.72 -19.90
N GLN A 109 -8.94 -5.74 -18.66
CA GLN A 109 -9.90 -4.76 -18.17
C GLN A 109 -9.27 -3.42 -17.78
N SER A 110 -7.93 -3.34 -17.74
CA SER A 110 -7.17 -2.11 -17.42
C SER A 110 -6.66 -1.39 -18.67
N ILE A 111 -6.94 -1.94 -19.85
CA ILE A 111 -6.52 -1.46 -21.18
C ILE A 111 -7.76 -0.99 -21.92
#